data_AF-A0A819XH25-F1
#
_entry.id   AF-A0A819XH25-F1
#
_cell.length_a   1.000
_cell.length_b   1.000
_cell.length_c   1.000
_cell.angle_alpha   90.00
_cell.angle_beta   90.00
_cell.angle_gamma   90.00
#
_symmetry.space_group_name_H-M   'P 1'
#
loop_
_entity.id
_entity.type
_entity.pdbx_description
1 polymer ?
#
loop_
_entity_poly.entity_id
_entity_poly.type
_entity_poly.pdbx_seq_one_letter_code
_entity_poly.pdbx_strand_id
1 'polypeptide(L)'
;AESGSGAIVRTINTINRPIPSKNMYSWPLIGEIKLYTGSRSSLPKDWVFCHGQALSREEYQGLFSVIRVSFGVGNGETTFNVPDFRGRFPLGLDPRRNETAGIRHRGAASQTLSIDNLPIHAHDQGSFVMNEAGNHVHRIEDPGHNHGGATGDAPYSGGSYSMRSGGGAGNDNGRHAHVIHMGMTGIRIAESGNHTHNITGQSGTVGSNQPFSIMPPSQTIDFIMFAG
;
A
#
# COMPACT_ATOMS: atom_id res chain seq x y z
N ALA A 1 35.46 93.96 7.04
CA ALA A 1 34.42 93.18 7.73
C ALA A 1 33.66 92.39 6.66
N GLU A 2 33.72 91.07 6.81
CA GLU A 2 32.94 89.98 6.20
C GLU A 2 32.81 89.83 4.67
N SER A 3 33.16 88.61 4.25
CA SER A 3 32.98 87.99 2.94
C SER A 3 31.53 87.57 2.70
N GLY A 4 30.98 87.88 1.52
CA GLY A 4 29.75 87.29 1.00
C GLY A 4 30.03 86.49 -0.28
N SER A 5 30.72 85.36 -0.12
CA SER A 5 31.00 84.44 -1.22
C SER A 5 29.72 83.71 -1.66
N GLY A 6 29.47 83.68 -2.98
CA GLY A 6 28.87 82.54 -3.66
C GLY A 6 27.39 82.23 -3.41
N ALA A 7 26.47 83.08 -3.87
CA ALA A 7 25.13 82.61 -4.19
C ALA A 7 25.16 81.84 -5.52
N ILE A 8 25.43 80.53 -5.46
CA ILE A 8 25.22 79.65 -6.61
C ILE A 8 23.72 79.44 -6.74
N VAL A 9 23.09 80.11 -7.71
CA VAL A 9 21.76 79.72 -8.19
C VAL A 9 21.94 78.37 -8.89
N ARG A 10 21.76 77.28 -8.15
CA ARG A 10 21.59 75.95 -8.75
C ARG A 10 20.19 75.92 -9.34
N THR A 11 20.07 76.22 -10.62
CA THR A 11 18.86 75.89 -11.37
C THR A 11 18.69 74.38 -11.28
N ILE A 12 17.77 73.92 -10.45
CA ILE A 12 17.44 72.51 -10.31
C ILE A 12 16.75 72.10 -11.61
N ASN A 13 17.54 71.58 -12.55
CA ASN A 13 17.05 71.10 -13.85
C ASN A 13 16.32 69.75 -13.72
N THR A 14 15.69 69.46 -12.58
CA THR A 14 14.99 68.18 -12.33
C THR A 14 13.49 68.29 -12.23
N ILE A 15 12.88 69.46 -12.48
CA ILE A 15 11.41 69.56 -12.54
C ILE A 15 10.82 69.09 -13.88
N ASN A 16 11.66 68.68 -14.83
CA ASN A 16 11.23 68.11 -16.11
C ASN A 16 11.72 66.66 -16.30
N ARG A 17 11.90 65.90 -15.21
CA ARG A 17 11.81 64.45 -15.34
C ARG A 17 10.33 64.14 -15.44
N PRO A 18 9.83 63.58 -16.55
CA PRO A 18 8.42 63.22 -16.64
C PRO A 18 8.11 62.37 -15.42
N ILE A 19 7.19 62.84 -14.57
CA ILE A 19 6.55 62.00 -13.57
C ILE A 19 6.01 60.84 -14.41
N PRO A 20 6.47 59.59 -14.25
CA PRO A 20 6.01 58.51 -15.10
C PRO A 20 4.53 58.29 -14.78
N SER A 21 3.66 58.94 -15.56
CA SER A 21 2.22 58.93 -15.41
C SER A 21 1.56 57.69 -16.03
N LYS A 22 2.38 56.70 -16.40
CA LYS A 22 2.02 55.29 -16.53
C LYS A 22 3.24 54.50 -16.08
N ASN A 23 3.01 53.45 -15.30
CA ASN A 23 3.97 52.43 -14.87
C ASN A 23 4.47 52.59 -13.42
N MET A 24 3.62 52.20 -12.46
CA MET A 24 4.10 51.53 -11.25
C MET A 24 4.63 50.11 -11.56
N TYR A 25 5.26 49.89 -12.72
CA TYR A 25 5.95 48.64 -13.02
C TYR A 25 7.26 48.68 -12.23
N SER A 26 7.35 47.91 -11.16
CA SER A 26 8.66 47.59 -10.61
C SER A 26 9.47 46.93 -11.73
N TRP A 27 10.67 47.44 -12.00
CA TRP A 27 11.61 46.73 -12.85
C TRP A 27 11.78 45.31 -12.30
N PRO A 28 11.72 44.26 -13.14
CA PRO A 28 11.85 42.90 -12.65
C PRO A 28 13.22 42.73 -11.98
N LEU A 29 13.22 42.07 -10.83
CA LEU A 29 14.47 41.78 -10.12
C LEU A 29 15.18 40.63 -10.83
N ILE A 30 16.51 40.70 -10.90
CA ILE A 30 17.30 39.57 -11.43
C ILE A 30 17.04 38.35 -10.55
N GLY A 31 16.67 37.22 -11.17
CA GLY A 31 16.24 36.00 -10.48
C GLY A 31 14.76 35.96 -10.10
N GLU A 32 13.97 36.99 -10.44
CA GLU A 32 12.51 36.97 -10.28
C GLU A 32 11.88 35.92 -11.19
N ILE A 33 10.97 35.11 -10.63
CA ILE A 33 10.29 34.03 -11.35
C ILE A 33 8.82 34.37 -11.54
N LYS A 34 8.31 34.18 -12.75
CA LYS A 34 6.90 34.40 -13.12
C LYS A 34 6.31 33.19 -13.83
N LEU A 35 5.00 33.04 -13.67
CA LEU A 35 4.19 32.19 -14.52
C LEU A 35 4.07 32.81 -15.91
N TYR A 36 4.20 31.99 -16.94
CA TYR A 36 4.17 32.42 -18.32
C TYR A 36 3.44 31.41 -19.19
N THR A 37 2.42 31.89 -19.91
CA THR A 37 1.56 31.08 -20.77
C THR A 37 1.89 31.24 -22.26
N GLY A 38 2.85 32.10 -22.61
CA GLY A 38 3.26 32.34 -23.99
C GLY A 38 4.19 31.25 -24.51
N SER A 39 4.42 31.25 -25.82
CA SER A 39 5.30 30.27 -26.45
C SER A 39 6.78 30.62 -26.24
N ARG A 40 7.65 29.67 -26.57
CA ARG A 40 9.11 29.87 -26.61
C ARG A 40 9.52 31.02 -27.54
N SER A 41 8.78 31.23 -28.63
CA SER A 41 9.06 32.27 -29.64
C SER A 41 8.64 33.67 -29.22
N SER A 42 7.76 33.80 -28.23
CA SER A 42 7.30 35.10 -27.69
C SER A 42 7.93 35.45 -26.34
N LEU A 43 9.00 34.75 -25.95
CA LEU A 43 9.66 34.98 -24.66
C LEU A 43 10.17 36.44 -24.59
N PRO A 44 9.80 37.20 -23.55
CA PRO A 44 10.28 38.57 -23.40
C PRO A 44 11.81 38.64 -23.31
N LYS A 45 12.38 39.75 -23.77
CA LYS A 45 13.83 39.99 -23.73
C LYS A 45 14.38 39.84 -22.31
N ASP A 46 15.53 39.19 -22.19
CA ASP A 46 16.25 38.97 -20.92
C ASP A 46 15.50 38.05 -19.93
N TRP A 47 14.51 37.27 -20.41
CA TRP A 47 13.91 36.17 -19.66
C TRP A 47 14.39 34.83 -20.19
N VAL A 48 14.47 33.85 -19.28
CA VAL A 48 14.84 32.46 -19.59
C VAL A 48 13.80 31.50 -19.00
N PHE A 49 13.54 30.37 -19.66
CA PHE A 49 12.66 29.34 -19.09
C PHE A 49 13.34 28.64 -17.92
N CYS A 50 12.56 28.21 -16.94
CA CYS A 50 13.04 27.40 -15.82
C CYS A 50 12.90 25.90 -16.15
N HIS A 51 13.66 25.43 -17.15
CA HIS A 51 13.66 24.03 -17.60
C HIS A 51 14.96 23.29 -17.24
N GLY A 52 15.75 23.82 -16.30
CA GLY A 52 16.99 23.19 -15.84
C GLY A 52 18.19 23.33 -16.78
N GLN A 53 18.10 24.15 -17.84
CA GLN A 53 19.23 24.31 -18.77
C GLN A 53 20.44 25.01 -18.12
N ALA A 54 21.63 24.72 -18.64
CA ALA A 54 22.85 25.43 -18.28
C ALA A 54 22.95 26.76 -19.05
N LEU A 55 23.32 27.84 -18.34
CA LEU A 55 23.55 29.17 -18.90
C LEU A 55 25.00 29.60 -18.68
N SER A 56 25.53 30.43 -19.58
CA SER A 56 26.87 31.00 -19.47
C SER A 56 26.98 31.98 -18.30
N ARG A 57 28.00 31.81 -17.46
CA ARG A 57 28.33 32.76 -16.37
C ARG A 57 28.74 34.12 -16.91
N GLU A 58 29.35 34.16 -18.10
CA GLU A 58 29.83 35.38 -18.73
C GLU A 58 28.69 36.19 -19.38
N GLU A 59 27.73 35.49 -19.98
CA GLU A 59 26.56 36.13 -20.61
C GLU A 59 25.54 36.59 -19.55
N TYR A 60 25.32 35.77 -18.51
CA TYR A 60 24.32 36.00 -17.47
C TYR A 60 24.98 36.29 -16.10
N GLN A 61 25.95 37.21 -16.06
CA GLN A 61 26.72 37.55 -14.86
C GLN A 61 25.82 38.03 -13.71
N GLY A 62 24.83 38.88 -14.04
CA GLY A 62 23.87 39.38 -13.06
C GLY A 62 23.11 38.23 -12.40
N LEU A 63 22.53 37.35 -13.20
CA LEU A 63 21.81 36.18 -12.69
C LEU A 63 22.71 35.25 -11.87
N PHE A 64 23.92 34.97 -12.35
CA PHE A 64 24.88 34.13 -11.62
C PHE A 64 25.27 34.74 -10.26
N SER A 65 25.37 36.07 -10.17
CA SER A 65 25.67 36.74 -8.89
C SER A 65 24.60 36.51 -7.81
N VAL A 66 23.34 36.35 -8.24
CA VAL A 66 22.18 36.14 -7.36
C VAL A 66 21.97 34.67 -7.04
N ILE A 67 21.83 33.81 -8.05
CA ILE A 67 21.43 32.40 -7.83
C ILE A 67 22.63 31.45 -7.69
N ARG A 68 23.81 31.86 -8.15
CA ARG A 68 25.04 31.06 -8.16
C ARG A 68 24.81 29.68 -8.77
N VAL A 69 25.27 28.64 -8.09
CA VAL A 69 25.13 27.23 -8.48
C VAL A 69 24.02 26.51 -7.73
N SER A 70 23.05 27.25 -7.17
CA SER A 70 22.01 26.68 -6.30
C SER A 70 21.18 25.60 -6.99
N PHE A 71 21.02 25.66 -8.31
CA PHE A 71 20.24 24.68 -9.10
C PHE A 71 21.13 23.73 -9.92
N GLY A 72 22.44 23.73 -9.65
CA GLY A 72 23.42 22.90 -10.33
C GLY A 72 24.64 23.70 -10.78
N VAL A 73 25.79 23.04 -10.73
CA VAL A 73 27.10 23.64 -11.04
C VAL A 73 27.34 23.87 -12.54
N GLY A 74 26.40 23.45 -13.41
CA GLY A 74 26.62 23.43 -14.85
C GLY A 74 27.79 22.50 -15.21
N ASN A 75 28.73 23.00 -15.98
CA ASN A 75 30.00 22.33 -16.30
C ASN A 75 31.09 22.54 -15.24
N GLY A 76 30.78 23.19 -14.11
CA GLY A 76 31.73 23.46 -13.02
C GLY A 76 32.52 24.76 -13.20
N GLU A 77 32.75 25.22 -14.42
CA GLU A 77 33.67 26.32 -14.72
C GLU A 77 32.97 27.54 -15.31
N THR A 78 32.36 27.39 -16.49
CA THR A 78 31.83 28.52 -17.29
C THR A 78 30.32 28.60 -17.31
N THR A 79 29.62 27.59 -16.78
CA THR A 79 28.14 27.57 -16.75
C THR A 79 27.57 27.35 -15.36
N PHE A 80 26.28 27.61 -15.22
CA PHE A 80 25.46 27.32 -14.05
C PHE A 80 24.05 26.93 -14.50
N ASN A 81 23.34 26.14 -13.70
CA ASN A 81 21.98 25.71 -14.06
C ASN A 81 20.92 26.65 -13.49
N VAL A 82 19.84 26.81 -14.24
CA VAL A 82 18.60 27.45 -13.75
C VAL A 82 17.70 26.42 -13.05
N PRO A 83 16.64 26.84 -12.33
CA PRO A 83 15.65 25.90 -11.81
C PRO A 83 14.99 25.04 -12.91
N ASP A 84 14.59 23.82 -12.57
CA ASP A 84 13.74 22.98 -13.41
C ASP A 84 12.36 22.84 -12.74
N PHE A 85 11.33 23.48 -13.31
CA PHE A 85 9.95 23.39 -12.82
C PHE A 85 9.06 22.46 -13.65
N ARG A 86 9.62 21.73 -14.62
CA ARG A 86 8.81 20.81 -15.45
C ARG A 86 8.22 19.70 -14.57
N GLY A 87 6.89 19.60 -14.55
CA GLY A 87 6.16 18.64 -13.72
C GLY A 87 6.28 18.90 -12.21
N ARG A 88 6.66 20.11 -11.79
CA ARG A 88 6.88 20.47 -10.39
C ARG A 88 6.12 21.75 -10.05
N PHE A 89 5.68 21.86 -8.80
CA PHE A 89 5.10 23.09 -8.26
C PHE A 89 6.14 23.80 -7.36
N PRO A 90 6.19 25.14 -7.37
CA PRO A 90 7.01 25.89 -6.43
C PRO A 90 6.42 25.75 -5.02
N LEU A 91 7.29 25.44 -4.04
CA LEU A 91 6.95 25.42 -2.63
C LEU A 91 7.66 26.56 -1.93
N GLY A 92 6.94 27.28 -1.07
CA GLY A 92 7.53 28.31 -0.22
C GLY A 92 8.53 27.70 0.76
N LEU A 93 9.70 28.33 0.89
CA LEU A 93 10.75 27.86 1.79
C LEU A 93 10.30 27.97 3.25
N ASP A 94 10.24 26.85 3.97
CA ASP A 94 10.02 26.84 5.43
C ASP A 94 11.34 26.52 6.16
N PRO A 95 11.99 27.52 6.78
CA PRO A 95 13.24 27.30 7.51
C PRO A 95 13.07 26.37 8.72
N ARG A 96 11.84 26.17 9.24
CA ARG A 96 11.57 25.24 10.35
C ARG A 96 11.69 23.78 9.93
N ARG A 97 11.64 23.51 8.62
CA ARG A 97 11.73 22.15 8.04
C ARG A 97 13.14 21.79 7.57
N ASN A 98 14.15 22.58 7.95
CA ASN A 98 15.54 22.44 7.49
C ASN A 98 15.62 22.36 5.94
N GLU A 99 14.76 23.14 5.28
CA GLU A 99 14.73 23.27 3.84
C GLU A 99 15.81 24.26 3.41
N THR A 100 16.59 23.89 2.41
CA THR A 100 17.56 24.78 1.76
C THR A 100 17.02 25.21 0.40
N ALA A 101 17.08 26.51 0.12
CA ALA A 101 16.74 27.05 -1.18
C ALA A 101 17.58 26.37 -2.28
N GLY A 102 16.93 25.96 -3.36
CA GLY A 102 17.59 25.55 -4.61
C GLY A 102 17.94 24.07 -4.78
N ILE A 103 18.02 23.24 -3.74
CA ILE A 103 18.71 21.93 -3.89
C ILE A 103 17.82 20.70 -3.62
N ARG A 104 16.59 20.88 -3.15
CA ARG A 104 15.75 19.73 -2.78
C ARG A 104 14.58 19.53 -3.74
N HIS A 105 14.86 18.80 -4.82
CA HIS A 105 13.83 18.10 -5.57
C HIS A 105 13.14 17.11 -4.61
N ARG A 106 11.91 17.41 -4.20
CA ARG A 106 11.10 16.56 -3.33
C ARG A 106 9.78 16.22 -4.02
N GLY A 107 9.16 15.12 -3.61
CA GLY A 107 7.92 14.62 -4.18
C GLY A 107 8.13 13.78 -5.45
N ALA A 108 7.10 13.01 -5.76
CA ALA A 108 6.99 12.19 -6.97
C ALA A 108 5.61 12.44 -7.60
N ALA A 109 5.51 12.35 -8.92
CA ALA A 109 4.23 12.53 -9.62
C ALA A 109 3.23 11.39 -9.30
N SER A 110 3.76 10.21 -8.95
CA SER A 110 3.01 9.05 -8.48
C SER A 110 3.74 8.43 -7.30
N GLN A 111 2.98 7.88 -6.35
CA GLN A 111 3.51 7.25 -5.15
C GLN A 111 2.89 5.87 -4.98
N THR A 112 3.73 4.86 -4.77
CA THR A 112 3.29 3.57 -4.24
C THR A 112 3.17 3.70 -2.72
N LEU A 113 2.00 3.38 -2.17
CA LEU A 113 1.79 3.39 -0.73
C LEU A 113 2.40 2.13 -0.12
N SER A 114 3.34 2.31 0.81
CA SER A 114 3.71 1.26 1.77
C SER A 114 2.80 1.35 2.99
N ILE A 115 2.86 0.35 3.87
CA ILE A 115 2.18 0.36 5.16
C ILE A 115 2.59 1.60 5.99
N ASP A 116 3.85 2.05 5.88
CA ASP A 116 4.33 3.27 6.57
C ASP A 116 3.64 4.55 6.10
N ASN A 117 3.04 4.54 4.90
CA ASN A 117 2.31 5.68 4.34
C ASN A 117 0.80 5.64 4.65
N LEU A 118 0.33 4.63 5.40
CA LEU A 118 -1.08 4.43 5.70
C LEU A 118 -1.32 4.56 7.21
N PRO A 119 -2.37 5.30 7.65
CA PRO A 119 -2.86 5.20 9.02
C PRO A 119 -3.21 3.76 9.38
N ILE A 120 -3.22 3.46 10.69
CA ILE A 120 -3.68 2.16 11.18
C ILE A 120 -5.11 1.91 10.65
N HIS A 121 -5.28 0.79 9.97
CA HIS A 121 -6.54 0.37 9.38
C HIS A 121 -6.74 -1.13 9.63
N ALA A 122 -7.98 -1.58 9.54
CA ALA A 122 -8.36 -2.97 9.69
C ALA A 122 -9.01 -3.48 8.41
N HIS A 123 -8.78 -4.74 8.10
CA HIS A 123 -9.53 -5.43 7.06
C HIS A 123 -10.82 -5.98 7.66
N ASP A 124 -11.90 -5.98 6.89
CA ASP A 124 -13.03 -6.84 7.23
C ASP A 124 -12.62 -8.32 7.06
N GLN A 125 -13.42 -9.21 7.63
CA GLN A 125 -13.15 -10.64 7.60
C GLN A 125 -13.16 -11.22 6.16
N GLY A 126 -13.59 -10.47 5.14
CA GLY A 126 -13.79 -11.01 3.80
C GLY A 126 -14.81 -12.17 3.80
N SER A 127 -14.62 -13.14 2.91
CA SER A 127 -15.47 -14.34 2.84
C SER A 127 -14.68 -15.56 3.31
N PHE A 128 -15.04 -16.08 4.47
CA PHE A 128 -14.58 -17.37 4.96
C PHE A 128 -15.68 -18.39 4.72
N VAL A 129 -15.39 -19.39 3.90
CA VAL A 129 -16.33 -20.48 3.61
C VAL A 129 -15.86 -21.77 4.28
N MET A 130 -16.81 -22.50 4.82
CA MET A 130 -16.62 -23.90 5.20
C MET A 130 -17.30 -24.74 4.13
N ASN A 131 -16.51 -25.39 3.28
CA ASN A 131 -17.03 -26.07 2.10
C ASN A 131 -17.74 -27.40 2.40
N GLU A 132 -17.63 -27.92 3.63
CA GLU A 132 -18.30 -29.15 4.02
C GLU A 132 -18.50 -29.25 5.54
N ALA A 133 -19.69 -29.68 5.97
CA ALA A 133 -19.88 -30.21 7.31
C ALA A 133 -19.15 -31.57 7.34
N GLY A 134 -17.84 -31.53 7.62
CA GLY A 134 -16.90 -32.65 7.47
C GLY A 134 -17.55 -34.01 7.67
N ASN A 135 -17.51 -34.85 6.62
CA ASN A 135 -18.01 -36.21 6.70
C ASN A 135 -17.17 -36.98 7.73
N HIS A 136 -17.83 -37.53 8.74
CA HIS A 136 -17.19 -38.40 9.71
C HIS A 136 -17.95 -39.72 9.78
N VAL A 137 -17.20 -40.81 9.89
CA VAL A 137 -17.73 -42.16 10.02
C VAL A 137 -17.36 -42.70 11.38
N HIS A 138 -18.33 -43.26 12.10
CA HIS A 138 -18.06 -43.98 13.33
C HIS A 138 -17.83 -45.45 13.01
N ARG A 139 -16.82 -46.05 13.63
CA ARG A 139 -16.61 -47.48 13.54
C ARG A 139 -17.42 -48.17 14.64
N ILE A 140 -18.20 -49.17 14.26
CA ILE A 140 -18.86 -50.08 15.19
C ILE A 140 -17.87 -51.18 15.53
N GLU A 141 -17.58 -51.35 16.82
CA GLU A 141 -16.78 -52.46 17.33
C GLU A 141 -17.70 -53.52 17.93
N ASP A 142 -17.62 -54.72 17.37
CA ASP A 142 -18.32 -55.90 17.84
C ASP A 142 -17.27 -56.91 18.33
N PRO A 143 -17.13 -57.13 19.65
CA PRO A 143 -16.15 -58.05 20.22
C PRO A 143 -16.41 -59.53 19.89
N GLY A 144 -17.39 -59.83 19.05
CA GLY A 144 -17.81 -61.19 18.70
C GLY A 144 -18.94 -61.64 19.62
N HIS A 145 -20.13 -61.08 19.43
CA HIS A 145 -21.34 -61.64 20.00
C HIS A 145 -21.94 -62.73 19.09
N ASN A 146 -22.58 -63.74 19.69
CA ASN A 146 -23.14 -64.89 18.99
C ASN A 146 -24.66 -64.96 19.18
N HIS A 147 -25.38 -65.44 18.16
CA HIS A 147 -26.83 -65.61 18.13
C HIS A 147 -27.28 -67.08 17.98
N GLY A 148 -26.48 -68.07 18.40
CA GLY A 148 -26.89 -69.48 18.30
C GLY A 148 -26.07 -70.46 19.13
N GLY A 149 -26.76 -71.35 19.86
CA GLY A 149 -26.16 -72.35 20.75
C GLY A 149 -25.32 -73.41 20.03
N ALA A 150 -24.31 -73.94 20.73
CA ALA A 150 -23.40 -74.95 20.20
C ALA A 150 -24.01 -76.36 20.26
N THR A 151 -23.94 -77.11 19.17
CA THR A 151 -24.11 -78.58 19.17
C THR A 151 -22.72 -79.20 19.08
N GLY A 152 -22.29 -79.90 20.13
CA GLY A 152 -21.01 -80.61 20.14
C GLY A 152 -21.08 -81.88 19.29
N ASP A 153 -20.05 -82.11 18.49
CA ASP A 153 -19.88 -83.33 17.70
C ASP A 153 -19.50 -84.51 18.61
N ALA A 154 -20.32 -85.55 18.62
CA ALA A 154 -20.00 -86.82 19.29
C ALA A 154 -19.41 -87.82 18.27
N PRO A 155 -18.26 -88.45 18.52
CA PRO A 155 -17.71 -89.46 17.64
C PRO A 155 -18.34 -90.81 18.00
N TYR A 156 -19.23 -91.34 17.17
CA TYR A 156 -19.59 -92.75 17.25
C TYR A 156 -19.57 -93.42 15.87
N SER A 157 -18.76 -94.48 15.82
CA SER A 157 -18.52 -95.38 14.70
C SER A 157 -19.72 -96.31 14.46
N GLY A 158 -19.91 -96.69 13.20
CA GLY A 158 -21.13 -97.30 12.67
C GLY A 158 -21.48 -98.69 13.22
N GLY A 159 -22.77 -98.86 13.51
CA GLY A 159 -23.46 -100.13 13.66
C GLY A 159 -24.96 -99.88 13.76
N SER A 160 -25.75 -100.46 12.86
CA SER A 160 -27.20 -100.29 12.82
C SER A 160 -27.87 -101.07 13.95
N TYR A 161 -28.33 -100.39 15.00
CA TYR A 161 -29.30 -100.93 15.94
C TYR A 161 -30.57 -100.08 15.87
N SER A 162 -31.71 -100.75 15.70
CA SER A 162 -33.02 -100.12 15.74
C SER A 162 -33.30 -99.62 17.15
N MET A 163 -33.06 -98.33 17.40
CA MET A 163 -33.53 -97.70 18.62
C MET A 163 -35.04 -97.50 18.51
N ARG A 164 -35.76 -98.36 19.25
CA ARG A 164 -37.18 -98.26 19.52
C ARG A 164 -37.47 -96.83 20.01
N SER A 165 -38.22 -96.05 19.23
CA SER A 165 -38.79 -94.79 19.70
C SER A 165 -39.87 -95.13 20.74
N GLY A 166 -39.41 -95.43 21.96
CA GLY A 166 -40.25 -95.39 23.14
C GLY A 166 -40.27 -93.95 23.60
N GLY A 167 -41.41 -93.29 23.43
CA GLY A 167 -41.64 -91.94 23.94
C GLY A 167 -41.24 -91.87 25.41
N GLY A 168 -40.10 -91.24 25.68
CA GLY A 168 -39.68 -90.85 27.00
C GLY A 168 -40.29 -89.49 27.29
N ALA A 169 -41.35 -89.47 28.10
CA ALA A 169 -41.75 -88.27 28.82
C ALA A 169 -40.61 -87.92 29.80
N GLY A 170 -39.66 -87.12 29.33
CA GLY A 170 -38.64 -86.51 30.15
C GLY A 170 -39.30 -85.50 31.07
N ASN A 171 -39.28 -85.81 32.36
CA ASN A 171 -39.64 -84.89 33.42
C ASN A 171 -38.53 -83.87 33.63
N ASP A 172 -38.90 -82.61 33.69
CA ASP A 172 -38.08 -81.45 34.02
C ASP A 172 -37.78 -81.40 35.54
N ASN A 173 -37.45 -82.55 36.14
CA ASN A 173 -37.23 -82.70 37.57
C ASN A 173 -35.76 -82.64 37.98
N GLY A 174 -35.06 -81.68 37.38
CA GLY A 174 -33.71 -81.27 37.73
C GLY A 174 -33.52 -79.92 37.10
N ARG A 175 -33.74 -78.85 37.90
CA ARG A 175 -33.50 -77.45 37.52
C ARG A 175 -32.11 -77.32 36.88
N HIS A 176 -32.07 -77.43 35.56
CA HIS A 176 -30.94 -76.94 34.79
C HIS A 176 -31.41 -75.62 34.22
N ALA A 177 -31.05 -74.55 34.93
CA ALA A 177 -31.28 -73.21 34.45
C ALA A 177 -30.38 -73.01 33.22
N HIS A 178 -30.99 -72.79 32.06
CA HIS A 178 -30.27 -72.13 30.98
C HIS A 178 -30.07 -70.68 31.41
N VAL A 179 -28.87 -70.37 31.91
CA VAL A 179 -28.47 -68.99 32.06
C VAL A 179 -28.12 -68.49 30.66
N ILE A 180 -29.11 -67.97 29.94
CA ILE A 180 -28.81 -67.11 28.80
C ILE A 180 -28.31 -65.82 29.44
N HIS A 181 -26.99 -65.65 29.46
CA HIS A 181 -26.41 -64.38 29.81
C HIS A 181 -26.86 -63.37 28.75
N MET A 182 -27.92 -62.63 29.05
CA MET A 182 -28.27 -61.39 28.38
C MET A 182 -27.30 -60.30 28.85
N GLY A 183 -25.99 -60.58 28.73
CA GLY A 183 -25.01 -59.52 28.80
C GLY A 183 -25.28 -58.61 27.60
N MET A 184 -25.32 -57.31 27.82
CA MET A 184 -25.20 -56.38 26.71
C MET A 184 -23.99 -56.82 25.87
N THR A 185 -24.17 -56.94 24.56
CA THR A 185 -23.21 -57.55 23.60
C THR A 185 -21.82 -56.90 23.59
N GLY A 186 -21.62 -55.83 24.36
CA GLY A 186 -20.40 -55.04 24.36
C GLY A 186 -20.20 -54.24 23.09
N ILE A 187 -21.17 -54.28 22.15
CA ILE A 187 -21.14 -53.47 20.93
C ILE A 187 -21.08 -52.01 21.33
N ARG A 188 -20.02 -51.35 20.89
CA ARG A 188 -19.78 -49.93 21.15
C ARG A 188 -19.58 -49.20 19.84
N ILE A 189 -20.09 -47.97 19.79
CA ILE A 189 -19.66 -47.00 18.80
C ILE A 189 -18.35 -46.44 19.35
N ALA A 190 -17.25 -46.60 18.59
CA ALA A 190 -15.99 -45.97 18.98
C ALA A 190 -16.21 -44.45 19.10
N GLU A 191 -15.77 -43.82 20.20
CA GLU A 191 -15.98 -42.39 20.43
C GLU A 191 -15.50 -41.52 19.27
N SER A 192 -16.18 -40.38 19.10
CA SER A 192 -16.03 -39.40 18.04
C SER A 192 -14.62 -39.31 17.48
N GLY A 193 -14.45 -39.78 16.23
CA GLY A 193 -13.24 -39.57 15.47
C GLY A 193 -12.97 -38.07 15.33
N ASN A 194 -11.77 -37.63 15.72
CA ASN A 194 -11.34 -36.25 15.55
C ASN A 194 -11.34 -35.89 14.06
N HIS A 195 -12.09 -34.87 13.67
CA HIS A 195 -12.04 -34.33 12.31
C HIS A 195 -11.65 -32.86 12.32
N THR A 196 -11.00 -32.45 11.24
CA THR A 196 -10.56 -31.07 11.03
C THR A 196 -11.40 -30.42 9.94
N HIS A 197 -11.82 -29.17 10.16
CA HIS A 197 -12.39 -28.36 9.09
C HIS A 197 -11.28 -27.54 8.43
N ASN A 198 -11.20 -27.61 7.11
CA ASN A 198 -10.37 -26.67 6.35
C ASN A 198 -11.18 -25.39 6.15
N ILE A 199 -10.87 -24.36 6.95
CA ILE A 199 -11.35 -23.01 6.73
C ILE A 199 -10.50 -22.40 5.63
N THR A 200 -11.14 -22.03 4.52
CA THR A 200 -10.46 -21.33 3.42
C THR A 200 -11.21 -20.02 3.13
N GLY A 201 -10.45 -18.98 2.81
CA GLY A 201 -10.99 -17.65 2.56
C GLY A 201 -9.87 -16.64 2.44
N GLN A 202 -10.23 -15.44 2.00
CA GLN A 202 -9.32 -14.29 1.95
C GLN A 202 -9.96 -13.12 2.70
N SER A 203 -9.14 -12.36 3.41
CA SER A 203 -9.54 -11.02 3.89
C SER A 203 -9.95 -10.15 2.69
N GLY A 204 -10.90 -9.24 2.85
CA GLY A 204 -11.34 -8.36 1.78
C GLY A 204 -10.16 -7.65 1.08
N THR A 205 -10.15 -7.70 -0.27
CA THR A 205 -9.12 -7.02 -1.09
C THR A 205 -9.24 -5.52 -0.92
N VAL A 206 -8.20 -4.88 -0.38
CA VAL A 206 -8.08 -3.42 -0.37
C VAL A 206 -6.69 -2.99 -0.81
N GLY A 207 -6.64 -1.95 -1.65
CA GLY A 207 -5.43 -1.24 -2.03
C GLY A 207 -4.40 -2.09 -2.78
N SER A 208 -4.76 -2.65 -3.94
CA SER A 208 -4.00 -3.55 -4.84
C SER A 208 -2.58 -3.13 -5.29
N ASN A 209 -1.80 -2.48 -4.42
CA ASN A 209 -0.50 -1.88 -4.60
C ASN A 209 -0.39 -1.01 -5.87
N GLN A 210 -1.52 -0.47 -6.32
CA GLN A 210 -1.56 0.37 -7.50
C GLN A 210 -1.17 1.80 -7.12
N PRO A 211 -0.27 2.44 -7.88
CA PRO A 211 0.01 3.86 -7.72
C PRO A 211 -1.27 4.67 -7.91
N PHE A 212 -1.51 5.63 -7.04
CA PHE A 212 -2.58 6.61 -7.19
C PHE A 212 -1.96 8.00 -7.40
N SER A 213 -2.66 8.87 -8.13
CA SER A 213 -2.23 10.25 -8.31
C SER A 213 -2.41 11.00 -7.00
N ILE A 214 -1.35 11.64 -6.54
CA ILE A 214 -1.38 12.51 -5.34
C ILE A 214 -1.61 13.99 -5.71
N MET A 215 -1.81 14.30 -7.00
CA MET A 215 -1.95 15.67 -7.48
C MET A 215 -3.44 16.04 -7.61
N PRO A 216 -3.91 17.13 -6.96
CA PRO A 216 -5.24 17.66 -7.24
C PRO A 216 -5.33 18.15 -8.70
N PRO A 217 -6.55 18.37 -9.25
CA PRO A 217 -6.71 18.95 -10.58
C PRO A 217 -5.85 20.21 -10.74
N SER A 218 -4.95 20.21 -11.71
CA SER A 218 -3.95 21.27 -11.90
C SER A 218 -3.84 21.66 -13.37
N GLN A 219 -3.54 22.93 -13.63
CA GLN A 219 -3.18 23.41 -14.96
C GLN A 219 -1.68 23.66 -15.02
N THR A 220 -1.03 23.17 -16.07
CA THR A 220 0.42 23.34 -16.27
C THR A 220 0.70 24.65 -17.01
N ILE A 221 1.52 25.50 -16.41
CA ILE A 221 1.99 26.76 -16.98
C ILE A 221 3.52 26.78 -16.83
N ASP A 222 4.20 27.38 -17.80
CA ASP A 222 5.66 27.50 -17.75
C ASP A 222 6.10 28.54 -16.71
N PHE A 223 7.31 28.34 -16.19
CA PHE A 223 7.98 29.31 -15.35
C PHE A 223 9.12 29.95 -16.14
N ILE A 224 9.19 31.27 -16.09
CA ILE A 224 10.28 32.06 -16.66
C ILE A 224 10.96 32.86 -15.55
N MET A 225 12.25 33.12 -15.71
CA MET A 225 13.07 33.85 -14.77
C MET A 225 13.75 35.02 -15.48
N PHE A 226 13.78 36.17 -14.82
CA PHE A 226 14.47 37.34 -15.36
C PHE A 226 15.98 37.20 -15.15
N ALA A 227 16.73 37.30 -16.24
CA ALA A 227 18.17 37.05 -16.28
C ALA A 227 19.02 38.33 -16.25
N GLY A 228 18.41 39.48 -16.58
CA GLY A 228 19.05 40.80 -16.54
C GLY A 228 19.76 41.19 -17.83
#